data_AF-A0A4V3CSE3-F1
#
_entry.id   AF-A0A4V3CSE3-F1
#
_cell.length_a   1.000
_cell.length_b   1.000
_cell.length_c   1.000
_cell.angle_alpha   90.00
_cell.angle_beta   90.00
_cell.angle_gamma   90.00
#
_symmetry.space_group_name_H-M   'P 1'
#
loop_
_entity.id
_entity.type
_entity.pdbx_description
1 polymer ?
#
loop_
_entity_poly.entity_id
_entity_poly.type
_entity_poly.pdbx_seq_one_letter_code
_entity_poly.pdbx_strand_id
1 'polypeptide(L)'
;MKKYLFLLLISAILFSCIKEEKDDSYEFLYNNFIESIRYNNIENKNFYFAGLQKYKSDSLELKNCEFHYNLTSNISKKLNNLDYTDRVKVFKFRDSVLKILNRNFKYYKEHDKLNLNDSVFKKMIQYKMSMVLNEYLSFHIFKPTALRVAEDEENK
;
A
#
# COMPACT_ATOMS: atom_id res chain seq x y z
N MET A 1 3.52 17.50 -6.71
CA MET A 1 3.00 16.34 -5.94
C MET A 1 2.84 16.60 -4.44
N LYS A 2 3.86 17.10 -3.71
CA LYS A 2 3.76 17.34 -2.25
C LYS A 2 2.65 18.32 -1.82
N LYS A 3 2.35 19.35 -2.61
CA LYS A 3 1.28 20.33 -2.33
C LYS A 3 -0.14 19.72 -2.35
N TYR A 4 -0.38 18.75 -3.23
CA TYR A 4 -1.68 18.09 -3.36
C TYR A 4 -1.97 17.15 -2.18
N LEU A 5 -0.93 16.55 -1.60
CA LEU A 5 -1.04 15.70 -0.40
C LEU A 5 -1.46 16.52 0.83
N PHE A 6 -0.96 17.76 0.93
CA PHE A 6 -1.29 18.67 2.02
C PHE A 6 -2.74 19.16 1.94
N LEU A 7 -3.22 19.47 0.73
CA LEU A 7 -4.63 19.80 0.47
C LEU A 7 -5.57 18.63 0.79
N LEU A 8 -5.15 17.40 0.47
CA LEU A 8 -5.87 16.16 0.81
C LEU A 8 -6.05 15.94 2.31
N LEU A 9 -5.05 16.37 3.10
CA LEU A 9 -5.08 16.23 4.54
C LEU A 9 -5.98 17.29 5.18
N ILE A 10 -5.96 18.52 4.66
CA ILE A 10 -6.80 19.63 5.11
C ILE A 10 -8.28 19.36 4.81
N SER A 11 -8.60 18.82 3.64
CA SER A 11 -10.00 18.49 3.28
C SER A 11 -10.58 17.37 4.16
N ALA A 12 -9.78 16.40 4.56
CA ALA A 12 -10.20 15.34 5.49
C ALA A 12 -10.53 15.86 6.90
N ILE A 13 -9.85 16.93 7.35
CA ILE A 13 -10.12 17.57 8.65
C ILE A 13 -11.44 18.36 8.59
N LEU A 14 -11.67 19.10 7.50
CA LEU A 14 -12.89 19.91 7.29
C LEU A 14 -14.16 19.03 7.26
N PHE A 15 -14.06 17.81 6.71
CA PHE A 15 -15.15 16.84 6.66
C PHE A 15 -15.66 16.38 8.05
N SER A 16 -14.83 16.45 9.10
CA SER A 16 -15.23 16.04 10.45
C SER A 16 -16.10 17.07 11.18
N CYS A 17 -16.22 18.30 10.66
CA CYS A 17 -16.79 19.42 11.41
C CYS A 17 -18.17 19.90 10.95
N ILE A 18 -18.65 19.65 9.72
CA ILE A 18 -19.90 20.28 9.24
C ILE A 18 -20.75 19.32 8.40
N LYS A 19 -22.04 19.23 8.75
CA LYS A 19 -23.08 18.53 7.98
C LYS A 19 -23.41 19.31 6.70
N GLU A 20 -23.51 18.54 5.62
CA GLU A 20 -24.22 18.81 4.35
C GLU A 20 -23.70 19.93 3.45
N GLU A 21 -22.90 19.55 2.44
CA GLU A 21 -23.14 19.89 1.04
C GLU A 21 -22.48 18.83 0.16
N LYS A 22 -23.19 18.30 -0.84
CA LYS A 22 -22.60 17.45 -1.90
C LYS A 22 -21.75 18.36 -2.78
N ASP A 23 -20.50 18.54 -2.39
CA ASP A 23 -19.54 19.35 -3.13
C ASP A 23 -18.75 18.45 -4.10
N ASP A 24 -18.88 18.75 -5.40
CA ASP A 24 -18.34 18.00 -6.54
C ASP A 24 -16.81 17.82 -6.47
N SER A 25 -16.12 18.70 -5.74
CA SER A 25 -14.68 18.59 -5.50
C SER A 25 -14.31 17.39 -4.60
N TYR A 26 -15.20 17.00 -3.67
CA TYR A 26 -15.01 15.83 -2.81
C TYR A 26 -15.31 14.53 -3.52
N GLU A 27 -16.34 14.49 -4.37
CA GLU A 27 -16.61 13.34 -5.21
C GLU A 27 -15.45 13.10 -6.19
N PHE A 28 -14.88 14.16 -6.76
CA PHE A 28 -13.67 14.11 -7.57
C PHE A 28 -12.46 13.54 -6.80
N LEU A 29 -12.18 14.02 -5.57
CA LEU A 29 -11.09 13.50 -4.74
C LEU A 29 -11.33 12.04 -4.30
N TYR A 30 -12.56 11.69 -3.97
CA TYR A 30 -12.97 10.34 -3.61
C TYR A 30 -12.85 9.33 -4.77
N ASN A 31 -13.12 9.78 -6.00
CA ASN A 31 -12.94 9.00 -7.22
C ASN A 31 -11.45 8.83 -7.56
N ASN A 32 -10.63 9.85 -7.33
CA ASN A 32 -9.17 9.75 -7.52
C ASN A 32 -8.51 8.70 -6.60
N PHE A 33 -9.04 8.47 -5.39
CA PHE A 33 -8.55 7.39 -4.52
C PHE A 33 -8.83 6.00 -5.09
N ILE A 34 -10.00 5.78 -5.68
CA ILE A 34 -10.35 4.49 -6.30
C ILE A 34 -9.41 4.23 -7.47
N GLU A 35 -9.22 5.23 -8.32
CA GLU A 35 -8.33 5.12 -9.48
C GLU A 35 -6.88 4.88 -9.06
N SER A 36 -6.41 5.54 -8.00
CA SER A 36 -5.06 5.33 -7.46
C SER A 36 -4.89 3.92 -6.88
N ILE A 37 -5.87 3.40 -6.15
CA ILE A 37 -5.84 2.00 -5.65
C ILE A 37 -5.83 1.02 -6.83
N ARG A 38 -6.66 1.27 -7.85
CA ARG A 38 -6.71 0.45 -9.07
C ARG A 38 -5.36 0.46 -9.79
N TYR A 39 -4.76 1.63 -9.97
CA TYR A 39 -3.44 1.79 -10.57
C TYR A 39 -2.36 1.04 -9.79
N ASN A 40 -2.33 1.19 -8.46
CA ASN A 40 -1.37 0.47 -7.61
C ASN A 40 -1.52 -1.05 -7.75
N ASN A 41 -2.76 -1.56 -7.82
CA ASN A 41 -3.00 -3.00 -8.01
C ASN A 41 -2.51 -3.49 -9.39
N ILE A 42 -2.65 -2.68 -10.44
CA ILE A 42 -2.10 -2.99 -11.77
C ILE A 42 -0.58 -2.99 -11.72
N GLU A 43 0.02 -1.97 -11.10
CA GLU A 43 1.47 -1.86 -10.94
C GLU A 43 2.05 -3.04 -10.16
N ASN A 44 1.38 -3.53 -9.11
CA ASN A 44 1.78 -4.73 -8.38
C ASN A 44 1.92 -5.95 -9.30
N LYS A 45 0.94 -6.15 -10.18
CA LYS A 45 0.97 -7.24 -11.18
C LYS A 45 2.08 -7.03 -12.21
N ASN A 46 2.31 -5.79 -12.62
CA ASN A 46 3.36 -5.46 -13.58
C ASN A 46 4.77 -5.74 -13.00
N PHE A 47 5.01 -5.42 -11.72
CA PHE A 47 6.24 -5.79 -11.04
C PHE A 47 6.46 -7.30 -11.03
N TYR A 48 5.40 -8.06 -10.73
CA TYR A 48 5.46 -9.53 -10.78
C TYR A 48 5.82 -10.06 -12.17
N PHE A 49 5.14 -9.61 -13.23
CA PHE A 49 5.45 -10.07 -14.60
C PHE A 49 6.85 -9.68 -15.05
N ALA A 50 7.31 -8.48 -14.69
CA ALA A 50 8.68 -8.06 -14.94
C ALA A 50 9.70 -8.95 -14.20
N GLY A 51 9.39 -9.35 -12.97
CA GLY A 51 10.19 -10.31 -12.20
C GLY A 51 10.25 -11.69 -12.88
N LEU A 52 9.12 -12.24 -13.31
CA LEU A 52 9.08 -13.52 -14.04
C LEU A 52 9.96 -13.47 -15.30
N GLN A 53 9.88 -12.39 -16.07
CA GLN A 53 10.69 -12.24 -17.27
C GLN A 53 12.18 -12.09 -16.96
N LYS A 54 12.52 -11.32 -15.93
CA LYS A 54 13.90 -11.08 -15.47
C LYS A 54 14.57 -12.37 -14.99
N TYR A 55 13.85 -13.19 -14.23
CA TYR A 55 14.39 -14.38 -13.57
C TYR A 55 14.05 -15.69 -14.29
N LYS A 56 13.51 -15.65 -15.51
CA LYS A 56 13.04 -16.85 -16.24
C LYS A 56 14.03 -18.02 -16.34
N SER A 57 15.32 -17.77 -16.24
CA SER A 57 16.40 -18.78 -16.28
C SER A 57 16.96 -19.15 -14.90
N ASP A 58 16.49 -18.51 -13.83
CA ASP A 58 16.91 -18.72 -12.45
C ASP A 58 15.73 -19.28 -11.62
N SER A 59 15.75 -20.59 -11.41
CA SER A 59 14.66 -21.28 -10.71
C SER A 59 14.50 -20.87 -9.24
N LEU A 60 15.58 -20.42 -8.58
CA LEU A 60 15.54 -20.01 -7.19
C LEU A 60 14.92 -18.61 -7.09
N GLU A 61 15.37 -17.69 -7.92
CA GLU A 61 14.82 -16.33 -7.94
C GLU A 61 13.37 -16.29 -8.45
N LEU A 62 12.97 -17.21 -9.34
CA LEU A 62 11.56 -17.38 -9.69
C LEU A 62 10.71 -17.78 -8.49
N LYS A 63 11.15 -18.76 -7.69
CA LYS A 63 10.43 -19.17 -6.47
C LYS A 63 10.34 -18.02 -5.47
N ASN A 64 11.40 -17.21 -5.33
CA ASN A 64 11.37 -16.01 -4.50
C ASN A 64 10.35 -14.99 -5.02
N CYS A 65 10.34 -14.72 -6.33
CA CYS A 65 9.38 -13.82 -6.96
C CYS A 65 7.93 -14.25 -6.71
N GLU A 66 7.63 -15.54 -6.93
CA GLU A 66 6.31 -16.12 -6.67
C GLU A 66 5.93 -16.02 -5.19
N PHE A 67 6.85 -16.32 -4.27
CA PHE A 67 6.63 -16.20 -2.84
C PHE A 67 6.23 -14.77 -2.45
N HIS A 68 7.00 -13.77 -2.88
CA HIS A 68 6.74 -12.37 -2.56
C HIS A 68 5.41 -11.88 -3.15
N TYR A 69 5.10 -12.24 -4.40
CA TYR A 69 3.81 -11.88 -5.02
C TYR A 69 2.62 -12.57 -4.35
N ASN A 70 2.75 -13.84 -3.97
CA ASN A 70 1.71 -14.56 -3.24
C ASN A 70 1.44 -13.92 -1.87
N LEU A 71 2.49 -13.49 -1.17
CA LEU A 71 2.37 -12.77 0.08
C LEU A 71 1.59 -11.45 -0.11
N THR A 72 1.96 -10.60 -1.07
CA THR A 72 1.27 -9.33 -1.31
C THR A 72 -0.18 -9.55 -1.76
N SER A 73 -0.43 -10.52 -2.64
CA SER A 73 -1.77 -10.90 -3.11
C SER A 73 -2.68 -11.36 -1.97
N ASN A 74 -2.17 -12.19 -1.07
CA ASN A 74 -2.92 -12.66 0.10
C ASN A 74 -3.25 -11.52 1.08
N ILE A 75 -2.31 -10.59 1.29
CA ILE A 75 -2.56 -9.39 2.09
C ILE A 75 -3.65 -8.53 1.45
N SER A 76 -3.56 -8.24 0.14
CA SER A 76 -4.56 -7.46 -0.60
C SER A 76 -5.96 -8.08 -0.52
N LYS A 77 -6.08 -9.41 -0.66
CA LYS A 77 -7.36 -10.12 -0.51
C LYS A 77 -7.95 -9.93 0.88
N LYS A 78 -7.14 -10.14 1.93
CA LYS A 78 -7.59 -9.95 3.32
C LYS A 78 -8.03 -8.51 3.55
N LEU A 79 -7.24 -7.56 3.08
CA LEU A 79 -7.50 -6.13 3.23
C LEU A 79 -8.82 -5.70 2.55
N ASN A 80 -9.12 -6.22 1.36
CA ASN A 80 -10.39 -5.95 0.68
C ASN A 80 -11.63 -6.49 1.42
N ASN A 81 -11.45 -7.54 2.21
CA ASN A 81 -12.51 -8.24 2.94
C ASN A 81 -12.59 -7.86 4.44
N LEU A 82 -11.78 -6.91 4.90
CA LEU A 82 -11.86 -6.44 6.28
C LEU A 82 -13.19 -5.73 6.55
N ASP A 83 -13.69 -5.91 7.76
CA ASP A 83 -14.72 -5.03 8.31
C ASP A 83 -14.08 -3.72 8.77
N TYR A 84 -14.44 -2.63 8.10
CA TYR A 84 -13.87 -1.30 8.35
C TYR A 84 -14.63 -0.49 9.39
N THR A 85 -15.76 -1.00 9.88
CA THR A 85 -16.47 -0.39 11.02
C THR A 85 -15.68 -0.61 12.33
N ASP A 86 -15.00 -1.75 12.45
CA ASP A 86 -14.06 -2.05 13.54
C ASP A 86 -12.65 -1.52 13.25
N ARG A 87 -12.43 -0.24 13.54
CA ARG A 87 -11.14 0.44 13.30
C ARG A 87 -9.98 -0.16 14.08
N VAL A 88 -10.22 -0.66 15.29
CA VAL A 88 -9.19 -1.28 16.13
C VAL A 88 -8.64 -2.51 15.44
N LYS A 89 -9.52 -3.37 14.90
CA LYS A 89 -9.13 -4.56 14.16
C LYS A 89 -8.42 -4.22 12.84
N VAL A 90 -8.88 -3.19 12.12
CA VAL A 90 -8.20 -2.70 10.91
C VAL A 90 -6.77 -2.25 11.23
N PHE A 91 -6.57 -1.48 12.30
CA PHE A 91 -5.24 -1.04 12.70
C PHE A 91 -4.34 -2.19 13.14
N LYS A 92 -4.87 -3.14 13.93
CA LYS A 92 -4.12 -4.36 14.31
C LYS A 92 -3.67 -5.15 13.08
N PHE A 93 -4.54 -5.29 12.06
CA PHE A 93 -4.19 -5.96 10.81
C PHE A 93 -3.13 -5.18 10.02
N ARG A 94 -3.31 -3.87 9.86
CA ARG A 94 -2.32 -3.00 9.20
C ARG A 94 -0.95 -3.15 9.84
N ASP A 95 -0.88 -3.03 11.16
CA ASP A 95 0.38 -3.05 11.90
C ASP A 95 1.05 -4.42 11.85
N SER A 96 0.27 -5.51 11.82
CA SER A 96 0.84 -6.86 11.63
C SER A 96 1.42 -7.04 10.23
N VAL A 97 0.75 -6.52 9.19
CA VAL A 97 1.29 -6.51 7.83
C VAL A 97 2.61 -5.75 7.77
N LEU A 98 2.69 -4.55 8.36
CA LEU A 98 3.92 -3.76 8.35
C LEU A 98 5.09 -4.49 9.01
N LYS A 99 4.83 -5.22 10.09
CA LYS A 99 5.82 -6.10 10.74
C LYS A 99 6.25 -7.24 9.83
N ILE A 100 5.29 -7.95 9.21
CA ILE A 100 5.57 -9.07 8.29
C ILE A 100 6.45 -8.63 7.12
N LEU A 101 6.21 -7.43 6.59
CA LEU A 101 6.96 -6.87 5.45
C LEU A 101 8.27 -6.18 5.86
N ASN A 102 8.64 -6.21 7.15
CA ASN A 102 9.80 -5.52 7.71
C ASN A 102 9.88 -4.02 7.30
N ARG A 103 8.74 -3.33 7.28
CA ARG A 103 8.65 -1.92 6.91
C ARG A 103 8.62 -1.05 8.16
N ASN A 104 9.71 -0.34 8.41
CA ASN A 104 9.78 0.75 9.40
C ASN A 104 9.04 1.99 8.88
N PHE A 105 7.71 1.91 8.82
CA PHE A 105 6.91 3.08 8.47
C PHE A 105 6.83 3.99 9.70
N LYS A 106 7.36 5.22 9.62
CA LYS A 106 7.12 6.25 10.64
C LYS A 106 5.64 6.60 10.61
N TYR A 107 4.90 5.97 11.49
CA TYR A 107 3.46 6.09 11.58
C TYR A 107 3.08 7.39 12.30
N TYR A 108 2.34 8.27 11.63
CA TYR A 108 1.82 9.51 12.21
C TYR A 108 0.53 9.22 12.97
N LYS A 109 0.67 8.88 14.26
CA LYS A 109 -0.44 8.57 15.20
C LYS A 109 -1.56 9.60 15.23
N GLU A 110 -1.27 10.83 14.83
CA GLU A 110 -2.24 11.92 14.77
C GLU A 110 -3.28 11.73 13.66
N HIS A 111 -2.93 11.06 12.56
CA HIS A 111 -3.89 10.83 11.47
C HIS A 111 -4.89 9.69 11.74
N ASP A 112 -4.55 8.69 12.58
CA ASP A 112 -5.53 7.67 12.99
C ASP A 112 -6.55 8.21 13.99
N LYS A 113 -6.28 9.37 14.63
CA LYS A 113 -7.22 10.06 15.51
C LYS A 113 -8.26 10.87 14.75
N LEU A 114 -8.11 11.03 13.42
CA LEU A 114 -9.11 11.72 12.60
C LEU A 114 -10.41 10.91 12.61
N ASN A 115 -11.51 11.57 12.99
CA ASN A 115 -12.83 10.95 12.97
C ASN A 115 -13.41 10.96 11.55
N LEU A 116 -12.83 10.13 10.67
CA LEU A 116 -13.29 9.94 9.29
C LEU A 116 -14.59 9.13 9.27
N ASN A 117 -15.39 9.20 8.21
CA ASN A 117 -16.44 8.21 7.99
C ASN A 117 -15.81 6.87 7.52
N ASP A 118 -16.53 5.76 7.65
CA ASP A 118 -15.96 4.42 7.42
C ASP A 118 -15.58 4.17 5.94
N SER A 119 -16.28 4.79 5.00
CA SER A 119 -15.95 4.69 3.56
C SER A 119 -14.62 5.37 3.23
N VAL A 120 -14.43 6.58 3.74
CA VAL A 120 -13.19 7.35 3.59
C VAL A 120 -12.04 6.66 4.32
N PHE A 121 -12.30 6.17 5.54
CA PHE A 121 -11.34 5.40 6.31
C PHE A 121 -10.87 4.15 5.56
N LYS A 122 -11.81 3.37 5.00
CA LYS A 122 -11.54 2.19 4.19
C LYS A 122 -10.60 2.51 3.04
N LYS A 123 -10.96 3.49 2.20
CA LYS A 123 -10.15 3.86 1.04
C LYS A 123 -8.77 4.37 1.41
N MET A 124 -8.66 5.19 2.46
CA MET A 124 -7.37 5.68 2.93
C MET A 124 -6.44 4.52 3.31
N ILE A 125 -6.93 3.55 4.08
CA ILE A 125 -6.15 2.37 4.47
C ILE A 125 -5.79 1.53 3.24
N GLN A 126 -6.74 1.33 2.32
CA GLN A 126 -6.48 0.58 1.09
C GLN A 126 -5.41 1.22 0.21
N TYR A 127 -5.48 2.53 0.03
CA TYR A 127 -4.49 3.28 -0.72
C TYR A 127 -3.11 3.19 -0.06
N LYS A 128 -3.00 3.50 1.23
CA LYS A 128 -1.71 3.44 1.95
C LYS A 128 -1.09 2.04 1.89
N MET A 129 -1.89 1.00 2.10
CA MET A 129 -1.38 -0.37 2.07
C MET A 129 -1.01 -0.84 0.67
N SER A 130 -1.75 -0.45 -0.38
CA SER A 130 -1.36 -0.78 -1.75
C SER A 130 0.00 -0.18 -2.13
N MET A 131 0.32 1.04 -1.68
CA MET A 131 1.67 1.60 -1.87
C MET A 131 2.74 0.78 -1.15
N VAL A 132 2.51 0.42 0.12
CA VAL A 132 3.44 -0.41 0.90
C VAL A 132 3.72 -1.76 0.20
N LEU A 133 2.69 -2.39 -0.36
CA LEU A 133 2.81 -3.66 -1.08
C LEU A 133 3.59 -3.50 -2.39
N ASN A 134 3.38 -2.40 -3.11
CA ASN A 134 4.14 -2.08 -4.32
C ASN A 134 5.61 -1.82 -4.03
N GLU A 135 5.91 -1.02 -3.00
CA GLU A 135 7.28 -0.76 -2.57
C GLU A 135 7.97 -2.06 -2.13
N TYR A 136 7.29 -2.92 -1.36
CA TYR A 136 7.79 -4.24 -0.97
C TYR A 136 8.13 -5.10 -2.19
N LEU A 137 7.18 -5.27 -3.10
CA LEU A 137 7.36 -6.14 -4.25
C LEU A 137 8.46 -5.61 -5.19
N SER A 138 8.47 -4.30 -5.43
CA SER A 138 9.51 -3.65 -6.24
C SER A 138 10.90 -3.83 -5.65
N PHE A 139 11.04 -3.65 -4.32
CA PHE A 139 12.31 -3.85 -3.64
C PHE A 139 12.85 -5.29 -3.79
N HIS A 140 12.00 -6.29 -3.57
CA HIS A 140 12.41 -7.69 -3.62
C HIS A 140 12.63 -8.23 -5.05
N ILE A 141 11.87 -7.74 -6.04
CA ILE A 141 12.03 -8.17 -7.44
C ILE A 141 13.17 -7.44 -8.14
N PHE A 142 13.28 -6.12 -7.94
CA PHE A 142 14.27 -5.36 -8.68
C PHE A 142 15.61 -5.29 -8.01
N LYS A 143 15.69 -5.45 -6.66
CA LYS A 143 16.87 -5.32 -5.79
C LYS A 143 17.81 -4.18 -6.22
N PRO A 144 17.93 -3.07 -5.48
CA PRO A 144 18.95 -2.06 -5.79
C PRO A 144 20.32 -2.71 -5.98
N THR A 145 21.04 -2.36 -7.05
CA THR A 145 22.29 -3.01 -7.47
C THR A 145 23.31 -3.16 -6.33
N ALA A 146 23.31 -2.21 -5.38
CA ALA A 146 24.18 -2.21 -4.20
C ALA A 146 23.97 -3.40 -3.24
N LEU A 147 22.76 -3.97 -3.14
CA LEU A 147 22.50 -5.13 -2.27
C LEU A 147 22.93 -6.46 -2.93
N ARG A 148 23.01 -6.52 -4.27
CA ARG A 148 23.56 -7.71 -4.96
C ARG A 148 25.06 -7.87 -4.76
N VAL A 149 25.81 -6.76 -4.78
CA VAL A 149 27.28 -6.81 -4.59
C VAL A 149 27.64 -7.37 -3.22
N ALA A 150 26.90 -7.01 -2.16
CA ALA A 150 27.14 -7.52 -0.81
C ALA A 150 26.84 -9.03 -0.66
N GLU A 151 25.75 -9.52 -1.25
CA GLU A 151 25.40 -10.96 -1.22
C GLU A 151 26.39 -11.82 -2.05
N ASP A 152 26.91 -11.28 -3.15
CA ASP A 152 27.92 -11.95 -3.99
C ASP A 152 29.33 -11.96 -3.33
N GLU A 153 29.58 -11.04 -2.39
CA GLU A 153 30.81 -10.98 -1.59
C GLU A 153 30.76 -11.89 -0.35
N GLU A 154 29.59 -12.07 0.29
CA GLU A 154 29.43 -12.99 1.43
C GLU A 154 29.41 -14.48 1.04
N ASN A 155 29.10 -14.81 -0.21
CA ASN A 155 29.05 -16.20 -0.72
C ASN A 155 30.36 -16.64 -1.43
N LYS A 156 31.44 -15.86 -1.32
CA LYS A 156 32.80 -16.23 -1.77
C LYS A 156 33.68 -16.65 -0.61
#